data_AF-A0A2E3F0A1-F1
#
_entry.id   AF-A0A2E3F0A1-F1
#
_cell.length_a   1.000
_cell.length_b   1.000
_cell.length_c   1.000
_cell.angle_alpha   90.00
_cell.angle_beta   90.00
_cell.angle_gamma   90.00
#
_symmetry.space_group_name_H-M   'P 1'
#
loop_
_entity.id
_entity.type
_entity.pdbx_description
1 polymer ?
#
loop_
_entity_poly.entity_id
_entity_poly.type
_entity_poly.pdbx_seq_one_letter_code
_entity_poly.pdbx_strand_id
1 'polypeptide(L)'
;MNEKALLIGNDINNATESYSWSDLINGLLEYAKIDRKLNQVNKPFPMLYEEIYLNSARAYQTPESRLKKYIASQTRKMNPNILHKAILDLGIENILTTNYDLSFEKVSGLEAKNCRNKGFIKESLYNMFRFHQTQNHKIWHIHGSQTVPKTITLGYEHYSGFLQQMRNYVATGTKGTYTKKDFLPLAKRIKNNDVNYESWIDFFFTHDIYIFGLNLDFVEMHLWWLITYRARVMVESRFPISNKIYYFYPKKYEQNSRHKLEMFNINGVSTISERLQGNNRIQYYERIINRIENGI
;
A
#
# COMPACT_ATOMS: atom_id res chain seq x y z
N MET A 1 -14.87 11.64 17.44
CA MET A 1 -14.04 11.76 16.22
C MET A 1 -13.57 10.35 15.88
N ASN A 2 -13.60 9.92 14.62
CA ASN A 2 -13.15 8.57 14.28
C ASN A 2 -11.65 8.44 14.55
N GLU A 3 -11.19 7.22 14.82
CA GLU A 3 -9.76 6.92 14.84
C GLU A 3 -9.15 7.16 13.44
N LYS A 4 -7.85 7.41 13.37
CA LYS A 4 -7.15 7.80 12.13
C LYS A 4 -6.23 6.69 11.64
N ALA A 5 -6.03 6.60 10.33
CA ALA A 5 -5.00 5.78 9.72
C ALA A 5 -4.34 6.50 8.54
N LEU A 6 -3.09 6.17 8.27
CA LEU A 6 -2.33 6.73 7.15
C LEU A 6 -2.13 5.67 6.06
N LEU A 7 -2.22 6.05 4.79
CA LEU A 7 -1.78 5.22 3.66
C LEU A 7 -0.73 5.96 2.85
N ILE A 8 0.51 5.51 2.98
CA ILE A 8 1.71 6.22 2.50
C ILE A 8 2.36 5.47 1.36
N GLY A 9 2.57 6.15 0.22
CA GLY A 9 3.31 5.60 -0.91
C GLY A 9 4.78 6.03 -1.00
N ASN A 10 5.45 5.56 -2.05
CA ASN A 10 6.90 5.67 -2.22
C ASN A 10 7.40 7.08 -2.54
N ASP A 11 6.51 8.04 -2.86
CA ASP A 11 6.97 9.40 -3.15
C ASP A 11 7.50 10.12 -1.90
N ILE A 12 7.22 9.60 -0.69
CA ILE A 12 7.89 10.01 0.56
C ILE A 12 9.38 9.66 0.54
N ASN A 13 9.75 8.45 0.09
CA ASN A 13 11.15 8.06 -0.09
C ASN A 13 11.81 8.93 -1.17
N ASN A 14 11.09 9.15 -2.28
CA ASN A 14 11.56 9.96 -3.41
C ASN A 14 11.59 11.47 -3.13
N ALA A 15 11.30 11.92 -1.91
CA ALA A 15 11.45 13.31 -1.53
C ALA A 15 12.93 13.70 -1.32
N THR A 16 13.80 12.74 -1.02
CA THR A 16 15.24 12.95 -0.80
C THR A 16 16.13 12.03 -1.62
N GLU A 17 15.73 10.77 -1.83
CA GLU A 17 16.51 9.78 -2.57
C GLU A 17 15.82 9.48 -3.90
N SER A 18 16.47 9.74 -5.04
CA SER A 18 15.93 9.38 -6.34
C SER A 18 16.32 7.94 -6.71
N TYR A 19 15.78 6.94 -6.03
CA TYR A 19 15.81 5.58 -6.59
C TYR A 19 14.59 5.43 -7.50
N SER A 20 14.80 5.63 -8.80
CA SER A 20 13.68 5.65 -9.73
C SER A 20 13.16 4.24 -9.97
N TRP A 21 11.86 4.11 -10.22
CA TRP A 21 11.26 2.84 -10.67
C TRP A 21 11.94 2.30 -11.94
N SER A 22 12.46 3.16 -12.82
CA SER A 22 13.28 2.77 -13.97
C SER A 22 14.58 2.09 -13.58
N ASP A 23 15.24 2.52 -12.49
CA ASP A 23 16.46 1.87 -12.00
C ASP A 23 16.17 0.46 -11.50
N LEU A 24 15.02 0.26 -10.85
CA LEU A 24 14.57 -1.08 -10.44
C LEU A 24 14.30 -1.98 -11.65
N ILE A 25 13.59 -1.47 -12.66
CA ILE A 25 13.27 -2.22 -13.90
C ILE A 25 14.56 -2.59 -14.63
N ASN A 26 15.46 -1.62 -14.84
CA ASN A 26 16.73 -1.86 -15.52
C ASN A 26 17.59 -2.88 -14.75
N GLY A 27 17.64 -2.76 -13.43
CA GLY A 27 18.32 -3.73 -12.58
C GLY A 27 17.68 -5.12 -12.62
N LEU A 28 16.35 -5.20 -12.70
CA LEU A 28 15.62 -6.46 -12.88
C LEU A 28 15.91 -7.11 -14.24
N LEU A 29 15.90 -6.34 -15.32
CA LEU A 29 16.21 -6.82 -16.67
C LEU A 29 17.62 -7.40 -16.74
N GLU A 30 18.59 -6.66 -16.18
CA GLU A 30 19.98 -7.10 -16.08
C GLU A 30 20.12 -8.36 -15.21
N TYR A 31 19.50 -8.36 -14.04
CA TYR A 31 19.54 -9.50 -13.12
C TYR A 31 18.86 -10.75 -13.70
N ALA A 32 17.77 -10.56 -14.44
CA ALA A 32 17.01 -11.61 -15.13
C ALA A 32 17.68 -12.10 -16.42
N LYS A 33 18.78 -11.46 -16.84
CA LYS A 33 19.52 -11.72 -18.09
C LYS A 33 18.65 -11.65 -19.35
N ILE A 34 17.68 -10.73 -19.35
CA ILE A 34 16.78 -10.49 -20.48
C ILE A 34 17.32 -9.33 -21.33
N ASP A 35 17.16 -9.45 -22.65
CA ASP A 35 17.53 -8.37 -23.58
C ASP A 35 16.80 -7.07 -23.17
N ARG A 36 17.57 -5.97 -23.07
CA ARG A 36 17.08 -4.63 -22.72
C ARG A 36 16.12 -4.07 -23.79
N LYS A 37 15.93 -4.76 -24.91
CA LYS A 37 14.99 -4.41 -26.00
C LYS A 37 13.53 -4.74 -25.73
N LEU A 38 13.14 -5.19 -24.54
CA LEU A 38 11.71 -5.34 -24.21
C LEU A 38 10.97 -4.02 -24.44
N ASN A 39 9.90 -4.06 -25.23
CA ASN A 39 9.06 -2.89 -25.44
C ASN A 39 8.31 -2.57 -24.14
N GLN A 40 8.66 -1.46 -23.50
CA GLN A 40 8.04 -0.98 -22.26
C GLN A 40 6.89 0.02 -22.52
N VAL A 41 6.73 0.48 -23.77
CA VAL A 41 5.76 1.53 -24.12
C VAL A 41 4.34 1.01 -23.90
N ASN A 42 3.53 1.78 -23.16
CA ASN A 42 2.14 1.48 -22.82
C ASN A 42 1.91 0.17 -22.06
N LYS A 43 2.96 -0.47 -21.52
CA LYS A 43 2.81 -1.64 -20.66
C LYS A 43 2.70 -1.20 -19.20
N PRO A 44 1.58 -1.50 -18.50
CA PRO A 44 1.53 -1.26 -17.07
C PRO A 44 2.56 -2.13 -16.37
N PHE A 45 3.17 -1.60 -15.32
CA PHE A 45 4.28 -2.27 -14.62
C PHE A 45 3.97 -3.72 -14.21
N PRO A 46 2.78 -4.07 -13.69
CA PRO A 46 2.50 -5.45 -13.34
C PRO A 46 2.60 -6.42 -14.51
N MET A 47 2.18 -6.01 -15.71
CA MET A 47 2.33 -6.82 -16.92
C MET A 47 3.78 -6.91 -17.38
N LEU A 48 4.53 -5.82 -17.28
CA LEU A 48 5.96 -5.83 -17.57
C LEU A 48 6.71 -6.78 -16.63
N TYR A 49 6.34 -6.81 -15.34
CA TYR A 49 6.90 -7.75 -14.39
C TYR A 49 6.62 -9.21 -14.79
N GLU A 50 5.39 -9.53 -15.19
CA GLU A 50 5.07 -10.89 -15.69
C GLU A 50 5.91 -11.26 -16.91
N GLU A 51 6.10 -10.33 -17.85
CA GLU A 51 6.93 -10.54 -19.04
C GLU A 51 8.40 -10.80 -18.68
N ILE A 52 8.97 -10.01 -17.75
CA ILE A 52 10.34 -10.21 -17.26
C ILE A 52 10.47 -11.59 -16.61
N TYR A 53 9.55 -11.94 -15.71
CA TYR A 53 9.58 -13.21 -15.00
C TYR A 53 9.45 -14.40 -15.96
N LEU A 54 8.43 -14.41 -16.81
CA LEU A 54 8.15 -15.53 -17.73
C LEU A 54 9.30 -15.74 -18.73
N ASN A 55 9.89 -14.67 -19.25
CA ASN A 55 11.04 -14.79 -20.13
C ASN A 55 12.25 -15.37 -19.39
N SER A 56 12.53 -14.90 -18.17
CA SER A 56 13.67 -15.41 -17.38
C SER A 56 13.46 -16.86 -16.93
N ALA A 57 12.23 -17.22 -16.57
CA ALA A 57 11.86 -18.59 -16.21
C ALA A 57 12.01 -19.54 -17.40
N ARG A 58 11.59 -19.15 -18.61
CA ARG A 58 11.74 -19.98 -19.82
C ARG A 58 13.19 -20.12 -20.27
N ALA A 59 13.95 -19.03 -20.29
CA ALA A 59 15.32 -19.04 -20.80
C ALA A 59 16.33 -19.62 -19.80
N TYR A 60 16.13 -19.38 -18.49
CA TYR A 60 17.13 -19.67 -17.47
C TYR A 60 16.59 -20.45 -16.26
N GLN A 61 15.33 -20.87 -16.27
CA GLN A 61 14.67 -21.55 -15.15
C GLN A 61 14.74 -20.73 -13.84
N THR A 62 14.80 -19.39 -13.96
CA THR A 62 14.87 -18.50 -12.81
C THR A 62 13.58 -18.60 -11.99
N PRO A 63 13.63 -19.05 -10.72
CA PRO A 63 12.45 -19.04 -9.88
C PRO A 63 12.10 -17.61 -9.47
N GLU A 64 10.81 -17.31 -9.38
CA GLU A 64 10.33 -15.96 -9.05
C GLU A 64 10.90 -15.43 -7.72
N SER A 65 11.08 -16.34 -6.74
CA SER A 65 11.67 -16.03 -5.44
C SER A 65 13.03 -15.35 -5.54
N ARG A 66 13.78 -15.58 -6.63
CA ARG A 66 15.08 -14.95 -6.89
C ARG A 66 14.91 -13.47 -7.29
N LEU A 67 13.93 -13.16 -8.13
CA LEU A 67 13.60 -11.77 -8.50
C LEU A 67 13.10 -10.98 -7.29
N LYS A 68 12.18 -11.55 -6.50
CA LYS A 68 11.70 -10.88 -5.27
C LYS A 68 12.81 -10.66 -4.24
N LYS A 69 13.75 -11.61 -4.09
CA LYS A 69 14.94 -11.43 -3.24
C LYS A 69 15.84 -10.30 -3.75
N TYR A 70 16.01 -10.17 -5.06
CA TYR A 70 16.74 -9.05 -5.65
C TYR A 70 16.07 -7.71 -5.30
N ILE A 71 14.76 -7.59 -5.49
CA ILE A 71 14.00 -6.36 -5.17
C ILE A 71 14.14 -6.02 -3.69
N ALA A 72 13.93 -7.01 -2.81
CA ALA A 72 14.12 -6.85 -1.37
C ALA A 72 15.56 -6.43 -1.00
N SER A 73 16.56 -6.80 -1.80
CA SER A 73 17.95 -6.36 -1.57
C SER A 73 18.17 -4.90 -1.99
N GLN A 74 17.47 -4.41 -3.02
CA GLN A 74 17.56 -3.01 -3.44
C GLN A 74 16.87 -2.11 -2.42
N THR A 75 15.69 -2.49 -1.93
CA THR A 75 14.92 -1.72 -0.95
C THR A 75 15.65 -1.60 0.39
N ARG A 76 16.53 -2.55 0.73
CA ARG A 76 17.33 -2.50 1.99
C ARG A 76 18.29 -1.33 2.00
N LYS A 77 18.71 -0.88 0.82
CA LYS A 77 19.66 0.22 0.64
C LYS A 77 19.01 1.58 0.88
N MET A 78 17.68 1.67 0.84
CA MET A 78 16.95 2.90 1.06
C MET A 78 17.08 3.37 2.51
N ASN A 79 17.23 4.68 2.69
CA ASN A 79 17.30 5.28 4.01
C ASN A 79 16.09 6.17 4.29
N PRO A 80 15.66 6.24 5.56
CA PRO A 80 14.64 7.18 5.94
C PRO A 80 15.12 8.63 5.75
N ASN A 81 14.16 9.52 5.67
CA ASN A 81 14.36 10.96 5.65
C ASN A 81 13.49 11.65 6.70
N ILE A 82 13.57 12.98 6.78
CA ILE A 82 12.88 13.78 7.79
C ILE A 82 11.35 13.62 7.76
N LEU A 83 10.77 13.30 6.59
CA LEU A 83 9.31 13.10 6.48
C LEU A 83 8.84 11.85 7.20
N HIS A 84 9.64 10.78 7.21
CA HIS A 84 9.28 9.57 7.94
C HIS A 84 9.13 9.86 9.43
N LYS A 85 10.02 10.69 9.98
CA LYS A 85 9.95 11.13 11.37
C LYS A 85 8.73 12.01 11.62
N ALA A 86 8.52 13.03 10.79
CA ALA A 86 7.35 13.90 10.88
C ALA A 86 6.02 13.13 10.79
N ILE A 87 5.95 12.09 9.95
CA ILE A 87 4.78 11.21 9.84
C ILE A 87 4.56 10.39 11.12
N LEU A 88 5.61 9.81 11.71
CA LEU A 88 5.48 9.09 12.98
C LEU A 88 5.04 10.02 14.12
N ASP A 89 5.52 11.26 14.11
CA ASP A 89 5.25 12.26 15.14
C ASP A 89 3.81 12.78 15.12
N LEU A 90 3.03 12.52 14.06
CA LEU A 90 1.57 12.71 14.05
C LEU A 90 0.84 11.86 15.13
N GLY A 91 1.50 10.83 15.67
CA GLY A 91 0.92 9.97 16.72
C GLY A 91 -0.21 9.06 16.24
N ILE A 92 -0.42 8.93 14.92
CA ILE A 92 -1.43 8.04 14.34
C ILE A 92 -0.91 6.60 14.36
N GLU A 93 -1.52 5.73 15.17
CA GLU A 93 -1.05 4.36 15.41
C GLU A 93 -0.87 3.54 14.12
N ASN A 94 -1.85 3.60 13.21
CA ASN A 94 -1.91 2.71 12.04
C ASN A 94 -1.33 3.39 10.80
N ILE A 95 -0.17 2.90 10.35
CA ILE A 95 0.53 3.39 9.16
C ILE A 95 0.57 2.27 8.13
N LEU A 96 -0.22 2.41 7.07
CA LEU A 96 -0.23 1.52 5.93
C LEU A 96 0.74 2.07 4.89
N THR A 97 1.52 1.19 4.27
CA THR A 97 2.42 1.59 3.21
C THR A 97 2.52 0.56 2.11
N THR A 98 2.64 1.04 0.87
CA THR A 98 2.95 0.21 -0.30
C THR A 98 4.45 0.01 -0.50
N ASN A 99 5.28 0.63 0.36
CA ASN A 99 6.73 0.58 0.27
C ASN A 99 7.24 -0.74 0.87
N TYR A 100 8.31 -1.28 0.28
CA TYR A 100 8.88 -2.57 0.72
C TYR A 100 10.02 -2.42 1.73
N ASP A 101 10.61 -1.24 1.83
CA ASP A 101 11.74 -0.94 2.71
C ASP A 101 11.31 -0.88 4.20
N LEU A 102 12.20 -0.44 5.08
CA LEU A 102 11.94 -0.36 6.52
C LEU A 102 12.20 1.06 7.07
N SER A 103 11.96 2.10 6.27
CA SER A 103 12.27 3.48 6.68
C SER A 103 11.48 3.92 7.90
N PHE A 104 10.20 3.56 8.01
CA PHE A 104 9.41 3.85 9.21
C PHE A 104 9.94 3.10 10.44
N GLU A 105 10.25 1.80 10.31
CA GLU A 105 10.80 1.00 11.38
C GLU A 105 12.14 1.55 11.86
N LYS A 106 13.05 1.88 10.93
CA LYS A 106 14.36 2.49 11.23
C LYS A 106 14.20 3.77 12.05
N VAL A 107 13.31 4.68 11.64
CA VAL A 107 13.07 5.94 12.36
C VAL A 107 12.40 5.75 13.71
N SER A 108 11.55 4.72 13.83
CA SER A 108 10.94 4.35 15.12
C SER A 108 11.94 3.73 16.12
N GLY A 109 13.18 3.45 15.70
CA GLY A 109 14.17 2.74 16.49
C GLY A 109 13.99 1.23 16.54
N LEU A 110 13.09 0.67 15.71
CA LEU A 110 12.88 -0.77 15.64
C LEU A 110 14.03 -1.44 14.87
N GLU A 111 14.83 -2.24 15.57
CA GLU A 111 15.93 -2.97 14.95
C GLU A 111 15.42 -3.95 13.86
N ALA A 112 16.17 -4.10 12.77
CA ALA A 112 15.78 -4.92 11.63
C ALA A 112 15.45 -6.39 12.00
N LYS A 113 16.18 -6.99 12.96
CA LYS A 113 15.91 -8.35 13.46
C LYS A 113 14.55 -8.50 14.15
N ASN A 114 13.98 -7.39 14.63
CA ASN A 114 12.68 -7.33 15.30
C ASN A 114 11.52 -7.00 14.35
N CYS A 115 11.82 -6.66 13.09
CA CYS A 115 10.84 -6.43 12.03
C CYS A 115 10.25 -7.77 11.55
N ARG A 116 9.38 -8.36 12.38
CA ARG A 116 8.71 -9.64 12.15
C ARG A 116 7.20 -9.48 12.20
N ASN A 117 6.47 -10.33 11.47
CA ASN A 117 5.01 -10.29 11.42
C ASN A 117 4.37 -10.46 12.82
N LYS A 118 3.69 -9.42 13.28
CA LYS A 118 2.93 -9.39 14.55
C LYS A 118 1.44 -9.67 14.39
N GLY A 119 0.94 -9.76 13.16
CA GLY A 119 -0.43 -10.15 12.83
C GLY A 119 -0.86 -11.46 13.46
N PHE A 120 -2.13 -11.53 13.87
CA PHE A 120 -2.72 -12.71 14.49
C PHE A 120 -2.73 -13.91 13.52
N ILE A 121 -3.22 -13.67 12.30
CA ILE A 121 -3.16 -14.61 11.18
C ILE A 121 -1.76 -14.57 10.56
N LYS A 122 -1.17 -15.76 10.36
CA LYS A 122 0.16 -15.90 9.78
C LYS A 122 0.04 -16.24 8.29
N GLU A 123 -0.02 -15.19 7.47
CA GLU A 123 -0.07 -15.32 6.01
C GLU A 123 1.30 -15.60 5.41
N SER A 124 1.31 -16.41 4.35
CA SER A 124 2.50 -16.79 3.60
C SER A 124 2.80 -15.88 2.41
N LEU A 125 1.77 -15.31 1.77
CA LEU A 125 1.88 -14.58 0.50
C LEU A 125 1.23 -13.19 0.55
N TYR A 126 -0.07 -13.13 0.86
CA TYR A 126 -0.82 -11.89 0.88
C TYR A 126 -0.65 -11.17 2.23
N ASN A 127 -0.70 -9.83 2.23
CA ASN A 127 -0.41 -9.02 3.42
C ASN A 127 -1.68 -8.33 3.94
N MET A 128 -2.71 -9.09 4.33
CA MET A 128 -3.93 -8.53 4.92
C MET A 128 -3.78 -8.27 6.43
N PHE A 129 -3.10 -9.17 7.13
CA PHE A 129 -2.99 -9.14 8.59
C PHE A 129 -1.58 -8.79 9.08
N ARG A 130 -0.61 -8.68 8.16
CA ARG A 130 0.80 -8.51 8.50
C ARG A 130 1.13 -7.06 8.83
N PHE A 131 1.71 -6.86 10.01
CA PHE A 131 2.33 -5.60 10.41
C PHE A 131 3.60 -5.83 11.23
N HIS A 132 4.43 -4.80 11.30
CA HIS A 132 5.50 -4.67 12.28
C HIS A 132 5.02 -3.77 13.43
N GLN A 133 5.32 -4.16 14.66
CA GLN A 133 4.97 -3.40 15.86
C GLN A 133 6.19 -2.59 16.30
N THR A 134 6.05 -1.27 16.32
CA THR A 134 6.97 -0.35 17.01
C THR A 134 6.44 -0.08 18.42
N GLN A 135 7.08 0.81 19.19
CA GLN A 135 6.55 1.21 20.49
C GLN A 135 5.15 1.83 20.40
N ASN A 136 4.90 2.68 19.40
CA ASN A 136 3.70 3.51 19.31
C ASN A 136 2.87 3.25 18.04
N HIS A 137 3.37 2.45 17.10
CA HIS A 137 2.78 2.31 15.77
C HIS A 137 2.71 0.86 15.31
N LYS A 138 1.71 0.58 14.48
CA LYS A 138 1.62 -0.61 13.63
C LYS A 138 1.91 -0.21 12.19
N ILE A 139 3.01 -0.74 11.65
CA ILE A 139 3.42 -0.49 10.26
C ILE A 139 2.93 -1.66 9.39
N TRP A 140 1.93 -1.40 8.55
CA TRP A 140 1.28 -2.36 7.67
C TRP A 140 1.85 -2.26 6.26
N HIS A 141 2.74 -3.18 5.91
CA HIS A 141 3.29 -3.29 4.56
C HIS A 141 2.31 -4.00 3.62
N ILE A 142 1.32 -3.26 3.11
CA ILE A 142 0.18 -3.84 2.39
C ILE A 142 0.57 -4.48 1.05
N HIS A 143 1.70 -4.10 0.46
CA HIS A 143 2.26 -4.71 -0.75
C HIS A 143 3.46 -5.64 -0.48
N GLY A 144 3.73 -5.95 0.79
CA GLY A 144 4.84 -6.81 1.21
C GLY A 144 6.05 -6.04 1.71
N SER A 145 7.01 -6.77 2.29
CA SER A 145 8.19 -6.17 2.92
C SER A 145 9.45 -6.94 2.58
N GLN A 146 10.58 -6.24 2.55
CA GLN A 146 11.90 -6.80 2.32
C GLN A 146 12.34 -7.89 3.31
N THR A 147 11.69 -7.96 4.48
CA THR A 147 11.92 -9.01 5.48
C THR A 147 11.36 -10.36 5.04
N VAL A 148 10.33 -10.37 4.19
CA VAL A 148 9.70 -11.59 3.67
C VAL A 148 9.46 -11.44 2.16
N PRO A 149 10.51 -11.58 1.32
CA PRO A 149 10.45 -11.22 -0.10
C PRO A 149 9.31 -11.88 -0.89
N LYS A 150 8.91 -13.11 -0.53
CA LYS A 150 7.80 -13.82 -1.19
C LYS A 150 6.47 -13.07 -1.15
N THR A 151 6.27 -12.15 -0.19
CA THR A 151 5.03 -11.39 -0.04
C THR A 151 5.00 -10.08 -0.86
N ILE A 152 6.09 -9.76 -1.58
CA ILE A 152 6.15 -8.58 -2.44
C ILE A 152 5.17 -8.74 -3.61
N THR A 153 4.28 -7.78 -3.78
CA THR A 153 3.25 -7.70 -4.83
C THR A 153 3.72 -6.81 -5.97
N LEU A 154 3.85 -7.35 -7.18
CA LEU A 154 4.38 -6.64 -8.36
C LEU A 154 3.58 -6.94 -9.62
N GLY A 155 3.42 -8.24 -9.93
CA GLY A 155 2.67 -8.74 -11.08
C GLY A 155 1.15 -8.82 -10.90
N TYR A 156 0.43 -8.97 -12.03
CA TYR A 156 -1.02 -9.10 -12.05
C TYR A 156 -1.53 -10.40 -11.43
N GLU A 157 -0.75 -11.49 -11.48
CA GLU A 157 -1.10 -12.71 -10.75
C GLU A 157 -1.31 -12.37 -9.27
N HIS A 158 -0.33 -11.65 -8.68
CA HIS A 158 -0.37 -11.31 -7.27
C HIS A 158 -1.52 -10.39 -6.93
N TYR A 159 -1.76 -9.34 -7.73
CA TYR A 159 -2.87 -8.41 -7.49
C TYR A 159 -4.22 -9.12 -7.55
N SER A 160 -4.39 -10.04 -8.50
CA SER A 160 -5.62 -10.80 -8.67
C SER A 160 -5.85 -11.78 -7.52
N GLY A 161 -4.81 -12.53 -7.13
CA GLY A 161 -4.86 -13.41 -5.97
C GLY A 161 -5.09 -12.65 -4.67
N PHE A 162 -4.46 -11.49 -4.51
CA PHE A 162 -4.64 -10.63 -3.34
C PHE A 162 -6.07 -10.09 -3.26
N LEU A 163 -6.61 -9.60 -4.37
CA LEU A 163 -8.00 -9.17 -4.48
C LEU A 163 -8.97 -10.29 -4.10
N GLN A 164 -8.73 -11.54 -4.54
CA GLN A 164 -9.56 -12.67 -4.15
C GLN A 164 -9.59 -12.85 -2.62
N GLN A 165 -8.44 -12.79 -1.95
CA GLN A 165 -8.38 -12.90 -0.49
C GLN A 165 -9.09 -11.73 0.20
N MET A 166 -8.93 -10.51 -0.30
CA MET A 166 -9.63 -9.34 0.23
C MET A 166 -11.15 -9.46 0.08
N ARG A 167 -11.63 -9.95 -1.08
CA ARG A 167 -13.05 -10.23 -1.31
C ARG A 167 -13.57 -11.27 -0.35
N ASN A 168 -12.81 -12.35 -0.11
CA ASN A 168 -13.19 -13.37 0.84
C ASN A 168 -13.32 -12.78 2.25
N TYR A 169 -12.33 -11.99 2.69
CA TYR A 169 -12.34 -11.36 4.01
C TYR A 169 -13.52 -10.40 4.26
N VAL A 170 -13.84 -9.59 3.25
CA VAL A 170 -14.84 -8.51 3.41
C VAL A 170 -16.25 -8.99 3.05
N ALA A 171 -16.42 -9.62 1.88
CA ALA A 171 -17.74 -9.83 1.29
C ALA A 171 -18.37 -11.18 1.67
N THR A 172 -17.58 -12.26 1.72
CA THR A 172 -18.11 -13.63 1.89
C THR A 172 -17.76 -14.28 3.23
N GLY A 173 -16.74 -13.77 3.92
CA GLY A 173 -16.11 -14.43 5.05
C GLY A 173 -15.09 -15.49 4.62
N THR A 174 -14.34 -16.02 5.59
CA THR A 174 -13.15 -16.85 5.37
C THR A 174 -13.29 -18.23 6.01
N LYS A 175 -14.51 -18.81 5.99
CA LYS A 175 -14.82 -20.09 6.65
C LYS A 175 -13.86 -21.19 6.18
N GLY A 176 -13.17 -21.84 7.11
CA GLY A 176 -12.19 -22.89 6.83
C GLY A 176 -10.94 -22.44 6.07
N THR A 177 -10.71 -21.12 5.93
CA THR A 177 -9.56 -20.58 5.19
C THR A 177 -8.32 -20.46 6.08
N TYR A 178 -8.49 -20.09 7.36
CA TYR A 178 -7.37 -19.95 8.29
C TYR A 178 -7.49 -20.92 9.46
N THR A 179 -6.36 -21.51 9.86
CA THR A 179 -6.31 -22.49 10.94
C THR A 179 -6.77 -21.94 12.30
N LYS A 180 -6.55 -20.63 12.55
CA LYS A 180 -6.77 -20.03 13.87
C LYS A 180 -8.15 -19.41 14.07
N LYS A 181 -8.71 -18.81 13.03
CA LYS A 181 -9.93 -18.01 13.12
C LYS A 181 -10.59 -17.86 11.77
N ASP A 182 -11.89 -18.09 11.75
CA ASP A 182 -12.74 -17.73 10.63
C ASP A 182 -13.31 -16.33 10.83
N PHE A 183 -13.36 -15.55 9.76
CA PHE A 183 -13.97 -14.23 9.76
C PHE A 183 -15.33 -14.31 9.08
N LEU A 184 -16.37 -13.81 9.75
CA LEU A 184 -17.64 -13.55 9.10
C LEU A 184 -17.49 -12.40 8.08
N PRO A 185 -18.38 -12.32 7.06
CA PRO A 185 -18.48 -11.13 6.22
C PRO A 185 -18.48 -9.85 7.05
N LEU A 186 -17.82 -8.80 6.56
CA LEU A 186 -17.65 -7.54 7.28
C LEU A 186 -19.00 -6.95 7.72
N ALA A 187 -20.04 -7.04 6.87
CA ALA A 187 -21.39 -6.59 7.22
C ALA A 187 -21.92 -7.24 8.51
N LYS A 188 -21.67 -8.55 8.70
CA LYS A 188 -22.05 -9.26 9.92
C LYS A 188 -21.17 -8.86 11.10
N ARG A 189 -19.86 -8.71 10.88
CA ARG A 189 -18.92 -8.23 11.93
C ARG A 189 -19.32 -6.85 12.45
N ILE A 190 -19.66 -5.91 11.57
CA ILE A 190 -20.14 -4.57 11.95
C ILE A 190 -21.48 -4.66 12.70
N LYS A 191 -22.45 -5.41 12.19
CA LYS A 191 -23.76 -5.59 12.86
C LYS A 191 -23.62 -6.18 14.27
N ASN A 192 -22.66 -7.08 14.45
CA ASN A 192 -22.41 -7.76 15.73
C ASN A 192 -21.43 -7.00 16.63
N ASN A 193 -20.92 -5.84 16.20
CA ASN A 193 -19.86 -5.11 16.89
C ASN A 193 -18.59 -5.95 17.15
N ASP A 194 -18.19 -6.77 16.17
CA ASP A 194 -17.08 -7.72 16.20
C ASP A 194 -15.99 -7.37 15.16
N VAL A 195 -15.67 -6.08 15.06
CA VAL A 195 -14.55 -5.59 14.25
C VAL A 195 -13.36 -5.36 15.20
N ASN A 196 -12.38 -6.26 15.17
CA ASN A 196 -11.24 -6.27 16.08
C ASN A 196 -9.94 -5.70 15.47
N TYR A 197 -10.04 -5.05 14.32
CA TYR A 197 -8.91 -4.43 13.60
C TYR A 197 -7.72 -5.37 13.36
N GLU A 198 -8.01 -6.65 13.09
CA GLU A 198 -6.99 -7.67 12.84
C GLU A 198 -6.35 -7.48 11.45
N SER A 199 -7.08 -6.86 10.52
CA SER A 199 -6.64 -6.54 9.16
C SER A 199 -6.68 -5.05 8.91
N TRP A 200 -5.70 -4.53 8.17
CA TRP A 200 -5.70 -3.12 7.76
C TRP A 200 -6.91 -2.74 6.90
N ILE A 201 -7.56 -3.74 6.27
CA ILE A 201 -8.76 -3.55 5.45
C ILE A 201 -9.92 -3.00 6.29
N ASP A 202 -9.99 -3.37 7.58
CA ASP A 202 -11.05 -2.92 8.47
C ASP A 202 -11.02 -1.38 8.66
N PHE A 203 -9.84 -0.76 8.55
CA PHE A 203 -9.67 0.70 8.67
C PHE A 203 -10.42 1.46 7.59
N PHE A 204 -10.58 0.91 6.39
CA PHE A 204 -11.34 1.57 5.32
C PHE A 204 -12.81 1.78 5.67
N PHE A 205 -13.34 1.04 6.65
CA PHE A 205 -14.74 1.13 7.08
C PHE A 205 -14.92 1.77 8.46
N THR A 206 -13.83 2.05 9.17
CA THR A 206 -13.87 2.41 10.60
C THR A 206 -13.02 3.62 10.96
N HIS A 207 -11.97 3.92 10.19
CA HIS A 207 -11.00 4.97 10.49
C HIS A 207 -11.01 6.06 9.42
N ASP A 208 -10.79 7.31 9.82
CA ASP A 208 -10.50 8.37 8.86
C ASP A 208 -9.12 8.10 8.23
N ILE A 209 -9.06 7.93 6.90
CA ILE A 209 -7.83 7.57 6.19
C ILE A 209 -7.27 8.78 5.46
N TYR A 210 -5.99 9.05 5.67
CA TYR A 210 -5.23 10.06 4.91
C TYR A 210 -4.23 9.39 3.97
N ILE A 211 -4.44 9.58 2.66
CA ILE A 211 -3.64 8.97 1.60
C ILE A 211 -2.75 10.03 0.96
N PHE A 212 -1.44 9.82 0.96
CA PHE A 212 -0.47 10.68 0.28
C PHE A 212 0.83 9.96 -0.07
N GLY A 213 1.60 10.53 -0.99
CA GLY A 213 2.81 9.89 -1.53
C GLY A 213 2.54 8.67 -2.43
N LEU A 214 1.27 8.38 -2.71
CA LEU A 214 0.81 7.24 -3.50
C LEU A 214 0.07 7.75 -4.75
N ASN A 215 0.51 7.30 -5.93
CA ASN A 215 -0.17 7.67 -7.17
C ASN A 215 -1.55 7.00 -7.27
N LEU A 216 -1.67 5.75 -6.81
CA LEU A 216 -2.90 4.96 -6.83
C LEU A 216 -3.45 4.86 -8.26
N ASP A 217 -2.63 4.33 -9.16
CA ASP A 217 -3.03 4.07 -10.55
C ASP A 217 -4.13 3.00 -10.62
N PHE A 218 -4.78 2.85 -11.78
CA PHE A 218 -5.83 1.84 -11.93
C PHE A 218 -5.33 0.40 -11.87
N VAL A 219 -4.00 0.20 -11.90
CA VAL A 219 -3.39 -1.13 -11.77
C VAL A 219 -3.42 -1.65 -10.34
N GLU A 220 -3.53 -0.78 -9.34
CA GLU A 220 -3.80 -1.11 -7.93
C GLU A 220 -5.28 -1.53 -7.74
N MET A 221 -5.73 -2.49 -8.54
CA MET A 221 -7.12 -2.93 -8.66
C MET A 221 -7.74 -3.36 -7.32
N HIS A 222 -6.94 -3.87 -6.39
CA HIS A 222 -7.38 -4.33 -5.08
C HIS A 222 -7.74 -3.16 -4.15
N LEU A 223 -7.01 -2.05 -4.21
CA LEU A 223 -7.35 -0.82 -3.49
C LEU A 223 -8.54 -0.11 -4.13
N TRP A 224 -8.59 -0.04 -5.47
CA TRP A 224 -9.76 0.47 -6.18
C TRP A 224 -11.02 -0.33 -5.88
N TRP A 225 -10.92 -1.65 -5.86
CA TRP A 225 -12.02 -2.53 -5.46
C TRP A 225 -12.47 -2.23 -4.03
N LEU A 226 -11.55 -2.05 -3.09
CA LEU A 226 -11.89 -1.78 -1.68
C LEU A 226 -12.62 -0.44 -1.53
N ILE A 227 -12.09 0.63 -2.14
CA ILE A 227 -12.69 1.96 -2.16
C ILE A 227 -14.08 1.92 -2.83
N THR A 228 -14.20 1.22 -3.96
CA THR A 228 -15.47 1.08 -4.68
C THR A 228 -16.49 0.25 -3.92
N TYR A 229 -16.07 -0.86 -3.30
CA TYR A 229 -16.93 -1.71 -2.48
C TYR A 229 -17.49 -0.91 -1.31
N ARG A 230 -16.65 -0.11 -0.65
CA ARG A 230 -17.06 0.81 0.42
C ARG A 230 -18.11 1.82 -0.08
N ALA A 231 -17.87 2.48 -1.21
CA ALA A 231 -18.83 3.43 -1.79
C ALA A 231 -20.18 2.77 -2.10
N ARG A 232 -20.16 1.57 -2.68
CA ARG A 232 -21.38 0.79 -2.96
C ARG A 232 -22.13 0.41 -1.69
N VAL A 233 -21.43 0.02 -0.63
CA VAL A 233 -22.05 -0.25 0.67
C VAL A 233 -22.81 0.97 1.18
N MET A 234 -22.23 2.17 1.05
CA MET A 234 -22.85 3.42 1.48
C MET A 234 -24.10 3.76 0.65
N VAL A 235 -23.98 3.71 -0.68
CA VAL A 235 -25.09 4.01 -1.60
C VAL A 235 -26.25 3.03 -1.42
N GLU A 236 -25.94 1.75 -1.27
CA GLU A 236 -26.93 0.69 -1.12
C GLU A 236 -27.36 0.50 0.35
N SER A 237 -26.86 1.33 1.28
CA SER A 237 -27.17 1.29 2.71
C SER A 237 -27.03 -0.10 3.36
N ARG A 238 -26.02 -0.88 2.95
CA ARG A 238 -25.87 -2.28 3.40
C ARG A 238 -25.48 -2.37 4.88
N PHE A 239 -24.71 -1.41 5.39
CA PHE A 239 -24.37 -1.23 6.80
C PHE A 239 -23.80 0.20 7.01
N PRO A 240 -23.87 0.75 8.24
CA PRO A 240 -23.42 2.12 8.50
C PRO A 240 -21.91 2.27 8.35
N ILE A 241 -21.51 3.36 7.70
CA ILE A 241 -20.11 3.78 7.54
C ILE A 241 -20.07 5.30 7.74
N SER A 242 -19.31 5.76 8.73
CA SER A 242 -19.21 7.19 9.10
C SER A 242 -17.83 7.81 8.90
N ASN A 243 -16.81 6.99 8.61
CA ASN A 243 -15.45 7.46 8.40
C ASN A 243 -15.27 8.19 7.06
N LYS A 244 -14.17 8.93 6.92
CA LYS A 244 -13.82 9.67 5.71
C LYS A 244 -12.49 9.21 5.13
N ILE A 245 -12.32 9.33 3.82
CA ILE A 245 -11.05 9.05 3.15
C ILE A 245 -10.62 10.33 2.43
N TYR A 246 -9.38 10.72 2.65
CA TYR A 246 -8.76 11.92 2.10
C TYR A 246 -7.60 11.52 1.19
N TYR A 247 -7.54 12.08 -0.02
CA TYR A 247 -6.45 11.87 -0.96
C TYR A 247 -5.78 13.20 -1.28
N PHE A 248 -4.50 13.33 -0.91
CA PHE A 248 -3.72 14.53 -1.19
C PHE A 248 -2.94 14.38 -2.49
N TYR A 249 -2.95 15.43 -3.33
CA TYR A 249 -2.25 15.44 -4.61
C TYR A 249 -1.64 16.80 -4.94
N PRO A 250 -0.58 16.87 -5.78
CA PRO A 250 -0.02 18.15 -6.19
C PRO A 250 -0.95 18.88 -7.15
N LYS A 251 -1.30 20.13 -6.83
CA LYS A 251 -2.22 20.95 -7.66
C LYS A 251 -1.81 21.05 -9.13
N LYS A 252 -0.51 21.05 -9.43
CA LYS A 252 0.01 21.11 -10.80
C LYS A 252 -0.37 19.92 -11.69
N TYR A 253 -0.78 18.79 -11.10
CA TYR A 253 -1.20 17.58 -11.82
C TYR A 253 -2.72 17.39 -11.87
N GLU A 254 -3.49 18.35 -11.35
CA GLU A 254 -4.95 18.25 -11.25
C GLU A 254 -5.60 17.98 -12.61
N GLN A 255 -5.26 18.76 -13.64
CA GLN A 255 -5.82 18.61 -14.98
C GLN A 255 -5.50 17.25 -15.59
N ASN A 256 -4.25 16.80 -15.47
CA ASN A 256 -3.81 15.52 -16.04
C ASN A 256 -4.38 14.32 -15.26
N SER A 257 -4.73 14.51 -13.98
CA SER A 257 -5.29 13.47 -13.11
C SER A 257 -6.81 13.52 -13.03
N ARG A 258 -7.48 14.37 -13.83
CA ARG A 258 -8.92 14.65 -13.71
C ARG A 258 -9.77 13.38 -13.71
N HIS A 259 -9.51 12.47 -14.64
CA HIS A 259 -10.20 11.18 -14.74
C HIS A 259 -10.13 10.37 -13.42
N LYS A 260 -8.97 10.38 -12.76
CA LYS A 260 -8.75 9.68 -11.49
C LYS A 260 -9.40 10.42 -10.32
N LEU A 261 -9.32 11.75 -10.30
CA LEU A 261 -9.95 12.58 -9.27
C LEU A 261 -11.49 12.46 -9.31
N GLU A 262 -12.08 12.41 -10.50
CA GLU A 262 -13.52 12.13 -10.68
C GLU A 262 -13.88 10.75 -10.11
N MET A 263 -13.05 9.72 -10.36
CA MET A 263 -13.22 8.40 -9.78
C MET A 263 -13.07 8.39 -8.25
N PHE A 264 -12.17 9.18 -7.66
CA PHE A 264 -12.12 9.33 -6.20
C PHE A 264 -13.38 9.95 -5.64
N ASN A 265 -13.84 11.06 -6.23
CA ASN A 265 -14.99 11.80 -5.75
C ASN A 265 -16.27 10.95 -5.79
N ILE A 266 -16.53 10.22 -6.89
CA ILE A 266 -17.72 9.36 -6.98
C ILE A 266 -17.68 8.19 -5.99
N ASN A 267 -16.48 7.75 -5.57
CA ASN A 267 -16.31 6.73 -4.54
C ASN A 267 -16.24 7.30 -3.11
N GLY A 268 -16.59 8.59 -2.91
CA GLY A 268 -16.64 9.21 -1.60
C GLY A 268 -15.27 9.48 -0.97
N VAL A 269 -14.22 9.61 -1.78
CA VAL A 269 -12.90 10.04 -1.36
C VAL A 269 -12.78 11.55 -1.56
N SER A 270 -12.50 12.30 -0.48
CA SER A 270 -12.25 13.74 -0.52
C SER A 270 -10.87 14.03 -1.08
N THR A 271 -10.82 14.68 -2.24
CA THR A 271 -9.57 15.04 -2.92
C THR A 271 -9.10 16.43 -2.46
N ILE A 272 -7.85 16.54 -1.98
CA ILE A 272 -7.26 17.78 -1.47
C ILE A 272 -6.01 18.10 -2.28
N SER A 273 -6.03 19.22 -3.01
CA SER A 273 -4.84 19.70 -3.71
C SER A 273 -3.93 20.49 -2.77
N GLU A 274 -2.62 20.28 -2.92
CA GLU A 274 -1.60 21.07 -2.22
C GLU A 274 -0.56 21.59 -3.23
N ARG A 275 -0.04 22.80 -2.99
CA ARG A 275 0.88 23.45 -3.93
C ARG A 275 2.23 22.75 -3.87
N LEU A 276 2.81 22.40 -5.01
CA LEU A 276 4.20 21.95 -5.11
C LEU A 276 5.03 23.05 -5.78
N GLN A 277 5.89 23.71 -5.02
CA GLN A 277 6.76 24.79 -5.53
C GLN A 277 8.05 24.18 -6.09
N GLY A 278 8.24 24.30 -7.41
CA GLY A 278 9.35 23.66 -8.11
C GLY A 278 9.35 22.14 -7.89
N ASN A 279 10.48 21.64 -7.37
CA ASN A 279 10.69 20.23 -7.01
C ASN A 279 10.84 20.01 -5.49
N ASN A 280 10.46 20.98 -4.64
CA ASN A 280 10.59 20.83 -3.19
C ASN A 280 9.48 19.94 -2.61
N ARG A 281 9.71 18.62 -2.69
CA ARG A 281 8.79 17.59 -2.19
C ARG A 281 8.70 17.55 -0.67
N ILE A 282 9.80 17.82 0.03
CA ILE A 282 9.83 17.91 1.50
C ILE A 282 8.78 18.92 1.98
N GLN A 283 8.88 20.15 1.51
CA GLN A 283 7.98 21.22 1.94
C GLN A 283 6.52 20.97 1.51
N TYR A 284 6.33 20.27 0.39
CA TYR A 284 5.01 19.82 -0.04
C TYR A 284 4.37 18.85 0.95
N TYR A 285 5.13 17.84 1.41
CA TYR A 285 4.63 16.86 2.38
C TYR A 285 4.52 17.44 3.79
N GLU A 286 5.39 18.35 4.21
CA GLU A 286 5.25 19.07 5.48
C GLU A 286 3.91 19.82 5.56
N ARG A 287 3.47 20.47 4.47
CA ARG A 287 2.15 21.13 4.42
C ARG A 287 1.00 20.13 4.60
N ILE A 288 1.10 18.94 4.00
CA ILE A 288 0.12 17.87 4.15
C ILE A 288 0.09 17.36 5.60
N ILE A 289 1.25 17.13 6.20
CA ILE A 289 1.38 16.67 7.58
C ILE A 289 0.75 17.70 8.54
N ASN A 290 1.07 18.98 8.37
CA ASN A 290 0.48 20.06 9.17
C ASN A 290 -1.05 20.14 9.03
N ARG A 291 -1.60 19.91 7.84
CA ARG A 291 -3.06 19.82 7.64
C ARG A 291 -3.68 18.69 8.45
N ILE A 292 -3.09 17.50 8.39
CA ILE A 292 -3.56 16.32 9.11
C ILE A 292 -3.51 16.55 10.63
N GLU A 293 -2.43 17.15 11.13
CA GLU A 293 -2.25 17.52 12.54
C GLU A 293 -3.34 18.48 13.02
N ASN A 294 -3.67 19.49 12.20
CA ASN A 294 -4.71 20.49 12.50
C ASN A 294 -6.15 19.98 12.27
N GLY A 295 -6.34 18.70 11.95
CA GLY A 295 -7.67 18.13 11.75
C GLY A 295 -8.32 18.51 10.43
N ILE A 296 -7.48 18.72 9.39
CA ILE A 296 -7.70 18.95 7.94
C ILE A 296 -7.30 20.37 7.47
#